data_AF-A0A2H9PV85-F1
#
_entry.id   AF-A0A2H9PV85-F1
#
_cell.length_a   1.000
_cell.length_b   1.000
_cell.length_c   1.000
_cell.angle_alpha   90.00
_cell.angle_beta   90.00
_cell.angle_gamma   90.00
#
_symmetry.space_group_name_H-M   'P 1'
#
loop_
_entity.id
_entity.type
_entity.pdbx_description
1 polymer ?
#
loop_
_entity_poly.entity_id
_entity_poly.type
_entity_poly.pdbx_seq_one_letter_code
_entity_poly.pdbx_strand_id
1 'polypeptide(L)' 'MDDIQAKIIELEEELTKTKYNKRTQHHIGLVKAKIAKLKESQVSRSRGKGKTTGYSVKKTGDATAVLVGF' A
#
# COMPACT_ATOMS: atom_id res chain seq x y z
N MET A 1 10.34 -13.44 6.60
CA MET A 1 8.96 -12.91 6.56
C MET A 1 9.04 -11.51 7.10
N ASP A 2 8.89 -10.49 6.27
CA ASP A 2 8.98 -9.10 6.74
C ASP A 2 7.79 -8.83 7.67
N ASP A 3 8.06 -8.52 8.95
CA ASP A 3 7.04 -8.28 9.99
C ASP A 3 5.97 -7.25 9.57
N ILE A 4 6.33 -6.35 8.64
CA ILE A 4 5.45 -5.32 8.10
C ILE A 4 4.37 -5.91 7.18
N GLN A 5 4.72 -6.87 6.32
CA GLN A 5 3.76 -7.49 5.41
C GLN A 5 2.76 -8.36 6.18
N ALA A 6 3.25 -9.12 7.17
CA ALA A 6 2.38 -9.90 8.05
C ALA A 6 1.37 -9.01 8.80
N LYS A 7 1.80 -7.86 9.32
CA LYS A 7 0.92 -6.88 9.98
C LYS A 7 -0.11 -6.26 9.04
N ILE A 8 0.24 -6.05 7.78
CA ILE A 8 -0.73 -5.52 6.79
C ILE A 8 -1.82 -6.56 6.54
N ILE A 9 -1.44 -7.82 6.34
CA ILE A 9 -2.38 -8.92 6.08
C ILE A 9 -3.33 -9.10 7.28
N GLU A 10 -2.80 -9.08 8.50
CA GLU A 10 -3.60 -9.19 9.73
C GLU A 10 -4.66 -8.07 9.84
N LEU A 11 -4.26 -6.81 9.56
CA LEU A 11 -5.18 -5.66 9.58
C LEU A 11 -6.22 -5.70 8.44
N GLU A 12 -5.87 -6.26 7.28
CA GLU A 12 -6.79 -6.45 6.16
C GLU A 12 -7.81 -7.57 6.45
N GLU A 13 -7.38 -8.65 7.10
CA GLU A 13 -8.27 -9.70 7.61
C GLU A 13 -9.23 -9.17 8.69
N GLU A 14 -8.75 -8.31 9.59
CA GLU A 14 -9.60 -7.65 10.57
C GLU A 14 -10.66 -6.78 9.89
N LEU A 15 -10.29 -6.04 8.85
CA LEU A 15 -11.20 -5.17 8.10
C LEU A 15 -12.31 -5.96 7.39
N THR A 16 -11.97 -7.13 6.84
CA THR A 16 -12.91 -8.01 6.12
C THR A 16 -13.88 -8.74 7.05
N LYS A 17 -13.41 -9.15 8.23
CA LYS A 17 -14.25 -9.79 9.26
C LYS A 17 -15.23 -8.81 9.93
N THR A 18 -14.86 -7.54 10.03
CA THR A 18 -15.64 -6.54 10.77
C THR A 18 -16.77 -5.94 9.93
N LYS A 19 -18.03 -6.11 10.37
CA LYS A 19 -19.18 -5.46 9.72
C LYS A 19 -19.17 -3.95 9.95
N TYR A 20 -19.47 -3.18 8.90
CA TYR A 20 -19.59 -1.72 8.99
C TYR A 20 -20.90 -1.32 9.68
N ASN A 21 -20.79 -0.64 10.82
CA ASN A 21 -21.92 -0.06 11.55
C ASN A 21 -21.46 1.19 12.33
N LYS A 22 -22.41 1.94 12.91
CA LYS A 22 -22.12 3.20 13.65
C LYS A 22 -21.15 3.02 14.82
N ARG A 23 -21.11 1.82 15.44
CA ARG A 23 -20.21 1.52 16.56
C ARG A 23 -18.79 1.17 16.08
N THR A 24 -18.66 0.57 14.91
CA THR A 24 -17.37 0.10 14.35
C THR A 24 -16.72 1.09 13.38
N GLN A 25 -17.44 2.11 12.90
CA GLN A 25 -16.95 3.09 11.93
C GLN A 25 -15.65 3.79 12.37
N HIS A 26 -15.57 4.20 13.64
CA HIS A 26 -14.36 4.85 14.17
C HIS A 26 -13.16 3.89 14.13
N HIS A 27 -13.35 2.65 14.56
CA HIS A 27 -12.31 1.62 14.53
C HIS A 27 -11.84 1.30 13.11
N ILE A 28 -12.77 1.15 12.16
CA ILE A 28 -12.45 0.93 10.74
C ILE A 28 -11.62 2.08 10.17
N GLY A 29 -11.91 3.32 10.56
CA GLY A 29 -11.10 4.48 10.18
C GLY A 29 -9.67 4.40 10.71
N LEU A 30 -9.49 4.01 11.98
CA LEU A 30 -8.18 3.83 12.59
C LEU A 30 -7.39 2.68 11.93
N VAL A 31 -8.04 1.55 11.63
CA VAL A 31 -7.40 0.41 10.96
C VAL A 31 -6.94 0.80 9.56
N LYS A 32 -7.77 1.50 8.77
CA LYS A 32 -7.38 2.03 7.46
C LYS A 32 -6.18 2.99 7.56
N ALA A 33 -6.17 3.87 8.55
CA ALA A 33 -5.05 4.79 8.77
C ALA A 33 -3.75 4.05 9.12
N LYS A 34 -3.82 2.99 9.93
CA LYS A 34 -2.67 2.11 10.23
C LYS A 34 -2.15 1.42 8.98
N ILE A 35 -3.04 0.86 8.15
CA ILE A 35 -2.65 0.23 6.87
C ILE A 35 -1.94 1.23 5.96
N ALA A 36 -2.47 2.46 5.84
CA ALA A 36 -1.87 3.50 5.01
C ALA A 36 -0.44 3.86 5.46
N LYS A 37 -0.24 4.06 6.77
CA LYS A 37 1.09 4.34 7.35
C LYS A 37 2.07 3.19 7.12
N LEU A 38 1.62 1.93 7.28
CA LEU A 38 2.48 0.77 7.04
C LEU A 38 2.86 0.64 5.56
N LYS A 39 1.92 0.83 4.62
CA LYS A 39 2.19 0.85 3.17
C LYS A 39 3.16 1.99 2.79
N GLU A 40 2.99 3.18 3.35
CA GLU A 40 3.91 4.30 3.12
C GLU A 40 5.32 4.00 3.66
N SER A 41 5.43 3.40 4.86
CA SER A 41 6.73 3.00 5.42
C SER A 41 7.44 1.95 4.58
N GLN A 42 6.70 1.05 3.94
CA GLN A 42 7.27 0.05 3.02
C GLN A 42 7.84 0.74 1.77
N VAL A 43 7.10 1.69 1.19
CA VAL A 43 7.54 2.46 0.02
C VAL A 43 8.74 3.36 0.37
N SER A 44 8.73 4.05 1.50
CA SER A 44 9.84 4.92 1.90
C SER A 44 11.13 4.13 2.18
N ARG A 45 11.03 2.95 2.80
CA ARG A 45 12.16 2.04 3.02
C ARG A 45 12.76 1.53 1.70
N SER A 46 11.92 1.35 0.67
CA SER A 46 12.37 1.01 -0.68
C SER A 46 13.06 2.18 -1.42
N ARG A 47 12.76 3.44 -1.06
CA ARG A 47 13.37 4.65 -1.67
C ARG A 47 14.78 4.97 -1.17
N GLY A 48 15.22 4.40 -0.04
CA GLY A 48 16.49 4.74 0.61
C GLY A 48 17.77 4.23 -0.07
N LYS A 49 17.68 3.40 -1.11
CA LYS A 49 18.82 3.01 -1.94
C LYS A 49 18.58 3.53 -3.35
N GLY A 50 19.42 4.48 -3.78
CA GLY A 50 19.34 5.10 -5.10
C GLY A 50 19.26 4.07 -6.22
N LYS A 51 18.05 3.78 -6.67
CA LYS A 51 17.76 3.29 -8.01
C LYS A 51 16.24 3.33 -8.13
N THR A 52 15.79 4.02 -9.16
CA THR A 52 14.47 3.85 -9.77
C THR A 52 14.21 2.35 -9.98
N THR A 53 13.63 1.65 -8.99
CA THR A 53 13.22 0.24 -9.11
C THR A 53 11.88 0.14 -9.83
N GLY A 54 11.71 0.95 -10.87
CA GLY A 54 10.66 0.83 -11.85
C GLY A 54 11.33 0.83 -13.21
N TYR A 55 10.78 0.07 -14.15
CA TYR A 55 11.12 0.13 -15.57
C TYR A 55 10.78 1.52 -16.14
N SER A 56 11.47 2.55 -15.68
CA SER A 56 11.38 3.89 -16.23
C SER A 56 12.38 3.96 -17.36
N VAL A 57 11.90 3.71 -18.58
CA VAL A 57 12.66 3.98 -19.80
C VAL A 57 12.90 5.50 -19.85
N LYS A 58 14.07 5.95 -20.32
CA LYS A 58 14.33 7.39 -20.49
C LYS A 58 13.19 8.00 -21.32
N LYS A 59 12.51 9.01 -20.78
CA LYS A 59 11.41 9.68 -21.47
C LYS A 59 11.94 10.34 -22.75
N THR A 60 11.37 9.95 -23.88
CA THR A 60 11.52 10.63 -25.16
C THR A 60 10.11 10.81 -25.73
N GLY A 61 9.60 12.03 -25.73
CA GLY A 61 8.24 12.38 -26.18
C GLY A 61 7.30 12.88 -25.08
N ASP A 62 6.07 13.23 -25.46
CA ASP A 62 5.10 13.98 -24.63
C ASP A 62 4.23 13.12 -23.71
N ALA A 63 4.12 11.81 -23.95
CA ALA A 63 3.25 10.92 -23.18
C ALA A 63 3.90 9.56 -22.88
N THR A 64 3.42 8.91 -21.81
CA THR A 64 3.80 7.54 -21.42
C THR A 64 2.52 6.72 -21.25
N ALA A 65 2.41 5.62 -21.98
CA ALA A 65 1.31 4.67 -21.85
C ALA A 65 1.77 3.40 -21.13
N VAL A 66 0.93 2.86 -20.26
CA VAL A 66 1.19 1.60 -19.55
C VAL A 66 0.07 0.62 -19.93
N LEU A 67 0.45 -0.51 -20.51
CA LEU A 67 -0.46 -1.60 -20.85
C LEU A 67 -0.42 -2.63 -19.72
N VAL A 68 -1.56 -2.89 -19.09
CA VAL A 68 -1.70 -3.91 -18.05
C VAL A 68 -2.68 -4.97 -18.58
N GLY A 69 -2.19 -6.19 -18.76
CA GLY A 69 -2.96 -7.38 -19.09
C GLY A 69 -2.90 -8.40 -17.95
N PHE A 70 -3.88 -9.30 -17.90
CA PHE A 70 -4.04 -10.32 -16.86
C PHE A 70 -2.89 -11.33 -16.82
#